data_AF-A0A822XUH4-F1
#
_entry.id   AF-A0A822XUH4-F1
#
_cell.length_a   1.000
_cell.length_b   1.000
_cell.length_c   1.000
_cell.angle_alpha   90.00
_cell.angle_beta   90.00
_cell.angle_gamma   90.00
#
_symmetry.space_group_name_H-M   'P 1'
#
loop_
_entity.id
_entity.type
_entity.pdbx_description
1 polymer ?
#
loop_
_entity_poly.entity_id
_entity_poly.type
_entity_poly.pdbx_seq_one_letter_code
_entity_poly.pdbx_strand_id
1 'polypeptide(L)'
;MGRGKFKGKPTGRRHFSTPEEMLAGTSARPRTFKQEEAVEEEEEESEKRKGTQGLIQIENPNLAKPKTLKARDVDIEKTTELSRREREEIEKQKAHERYMRLQEQGKTEQARKDLGKL
;
A
#
# COMPACT_ATOMS: atom_id res chain seq x y z
N MET A 1 22.83 -40.74 -28.10
CA MET A 1 21.68 -39.94 -27.61
C MET A 1 21.97 -38.46 -27.84
N GLY A 2 21.49 -37.91 -28.97
CA GLY A 2 21.72 -36.50 -29.31
C GLY A 2 20.83 -35.59 -28.47
N ARG A 3 21.40 -34.82 -27.55
CA ARG A 3 20.65 -33.79 -26.82
C ARG A 3 20.50 -32.57 -27.72
N GLY A 4 19.27 -32.30 -28.16
CA GLY A 4 18.94 -31.12 -28.96
C GLY A 4 19.31 -29.81 -28.26
N LYS A 5 19.81 -28.84 -29.03
CA LYS A 5 20.16 -27.50 -28.53
C LYS A 5 18.87 -26.76 -28.11
N PHE A 6 18.67 -26.56 -26.81
CA PHE A 6 17.55 -25.77 -26.30
C PHE A 6 17.74 -24.29 -26.68
N LYS A 7 16.96 -23.81 -27.65
CA LYS A 7 16.88 -22.38 -27.97
C LYS A 7 15.91 -21.72 -26.99
N GLY A 8 16.44 -21.10 -25.95
CA GLY A 8 15.64 -20.26 -25.05
C GLY A 8 15.02 -19.12 -25.84
N LYS A 9 13.69 -19.01 -25.82
CA LYS A 9 13.01 -17.85 -26.40
C LYS A 9 13.44 -16.61 -25.62
N PRO A 10 13.66 -15.44 -26.27
CA PRO A 10 13.89 -14.21 -25.55
C PRO A 10 12.64 -13.93 -24.71
N THR A 11 12.75 -14.11 -23.40
CA THR A 11 11.69 -13.74 -22.48
C THR A 11 11.58 -12.23 -22.50
N GLY A 12 10.56 -11.72 -23.19
CA GLY A 12 10.31 -10.28 -23.28
C GLY A 12 10.30 -9.65 -21.89
N ARG A 13 10.99 -8.52 -21.74
CA ARG A 13 11.00 -7.76 -20.49
C ARG A 13 9.56 -7.33 -20.18
N ARG A 14 9.04 -7.74 -19.03
CA ARG A 14 7.72 -7.29 -18.56
C ARG A 14 7.88 -5.85 -18.07
N HIS A 15 7.10 -4.94 -18.63
CA HIS A 15 6.98 -3.58 -18.13
C HIS A 15 5.86 -3.54 -17.11
N PHE A 16 6.18 -3.16 -15.88
CA PHE A 16 5.20 -2.90 -14.82
C PHE A 16 5.05 -1.39 -14.67
N SER A 17 3.82 -0.92 -14.48
CA SER A 17 3.56 0.48 -14.20
C SER A 17 4.18 0.86 -12.86
N THR A 18 4.88 2.00 -12.81
CA THR A 18 5.36 2.55 -11.54
C THR A 18 4.20 3.21 -10.77
N PRO A 19 4.31 3.37 -9.44
CA PRO A 19 3.31 4.09 -8.65
C PRO A 19 3.08 5.52 -9.15
N GLU A 20 4.14 6.20 -9.59
CA GLU A 20 4.06 7.55 -10.16
C GLU A 20 3.26 7.58 -11.47
N GLU A 21 3.44 6.57 -12.34
CA GLU A 21 2.68 6.44 -13.60
C GLU A 21 1.20 6.10 -13.36
N MET A 22 0.89 5.36 -12.28
CA MET A 22 -0.50 5.11 -11.90
C MET A 22 -1.19 6.39 -11.42
N LEU A 23 -0.50 7.21 -10.61
CA LEU A 23 -1.02 8.50 -10.14
C LEU A 23 -1.16 9.52 -11.27
N ALA A 24 -0.21 9.55 -12.21
CA ALA A 24 -0.25 10.40 -13.38
C ALA A 24 -1.30 9.95 -14.42
N GLY A 25 -1.91 8.77 -14.24
CA GLY A 25 -2.91 8.22 -15.18
C GLY A 25 -2.35 7.87 -16.55
N THR A 26 -1.02 7.84 -16.72
CA THR A 26 -0.33 7.48 -17.97
C THR A 26 -0.07 5.98 -18.09
N SER A 27 -0.51 5.20 -17.11
CA SER A 27 -0.34 3.74 -17.12
C SER A 27 -0.91 3.10 -18.39
N ALA A 28 -0.21 2.10 -18.94
CA ALA A 28 -0.64 1.33 -20.11
C ALA A 28 -1.85 0.39 -19.85
N ARG A 29 -2.49 0.52 -18.68
CA ARG A 29 -3.65 -0.28 -18.27
C ARG A 29 -4.91 0.28 -18.94
N PRO A 30 -5.77 -0.56 -19.55
CA PRO A 30 -7.00 -0.09 -20.16
C PRO A 30 -7.93 0.51 -19.08
N ARG A 31 -8.57 1.64 -19.40
CA ARG A 31 -9.49 2.34 -18.49
C ARG A 31 -10.67 1.49 -18.02
N THR A 32 -11.01 0.42 -18.75
CA THR A 32 -12.05 -0.56 -18.41
C THR A 32 -11.60 -1.57 -17.34
N PHE A 33 -10.29 -1.67 -17.09
CA PHE A 33 -9.72 -2.40 -15.95
C PHE A 33 -9.52 -1.44 -14.77
N LYS A 34 -10.42 -0.46 -14.62
CA LYS A 34 -10.59 0.21 -13.33
C LYS A 34 -10.99 -0.90 -12.38
N GLN A 35 -10.09 -1.26 -11.47
CA GLN A 35 -10.52 -1.89 -10.24
C GLN A 35 -11.55 -0.92 -9.70
N GLU A 36 -12.79 -1.36 -9.53
CA GLU A 36 -13.74 -0.69 -8.66
C GLU A 36 -13.04 -0.63 -7.30
N GLU A 37 -12.22 0.41 -7.09
CA GLU A 37 -12.10 0.99 -5.77
C GLU A 37 -13.55 1.16 -5.36
N ALA A 38 -13.94 0.43 -4.32
CA ALA A 38 -15.22 0.58 -3.66
C ALA A 38 -15.29 2.02 -3.16
N VAL A 39 -15.59 2.94 -4.07
CA VAL A 39 -16.19 4.22 -3.77
C VAL A 39 -17.57 3.82 -3.28
N GLU A 40 -17.72 3.78 -1.96
CA GLU A 40 -19.03 3.86 -1.31
C GLU A 40 -19.67 5.19 -1.73
N GLU A 41 -20.17 5.25 -2.97
CA GLU A 41 -21.27 6.15 -3.30
C GLU A 41 -22.49 5.54 -2.59
N GLU A 42 -22.98 6.24 -1.58
CA GLU A 42 -24.33 6.06 -1.03
C GLU A 42 -25.35 6.35 -2.13
N GLU A 43 -25.50 5.40 -3.06
CA GLU A 43 -26.68 5.32 -3.91
C GLU A 43 -27.68 4.38 -3.22
N GLU A 44 -28.45 4.97 -2.30
CA GLU A 44 -29.81 4.49 -2.06
C GLU A 44 -30.63 4.66 -3.35
N GLU A 45 -30.40 3.81 -4.34
CA GLU A 45 -31.40 3.58 -5.35
C GLU A 45 -31.33 2.14 -5.81
N SER A 46 -32.48 1.51 -5.73
CA SER A 46 -32.72 0.10 -6.05
C SER A 46 -32.28 -0.22 -7.48
N GLU A 47 -31.02 -0.59 -7.67
CA GLU A 47 -30.60 -1.25 -8.89
C GLU A 47 -31.38 -2.55 -9.00
N LYS A 48 -32.19 -2.66 -10.06
CA LYS A 48 -33.00 -3.85 -10.36
C LYS A 48 -32.07 -5.06 -10.44
N ARG A 49 -32.08 -5.89 -9.40
CA ARG A 49 -31.27 -7.11 -9.31
C ARG A 49 -31.51 -7.96 -10.55
N LYS A 50 -30.44 -8.30 -11.27
CA LYS A 50 -30.53 -9.03 -12.54
C LYS A 50 -30.75 -10.52 -12.26
N GLY A 51 -31.75 -11.12 -12.92
CA GLY A 51 -31.95 -12.57 -12.91
C GLY A 51 -32.33 -13.16 -11.54
N THR A 52 -31.67 -14.25 -11.14
CA THR A 52 -32.00 -15.01 -9.92
C THR A 52 -31.36 -14.45 -8.64
N GLN A 53 -30.65 -13.33 -8.72
CA GLN A 53 -29.99 -12.67 -7.58
C GLN A 53 -30.97 -12.24 -6.47
N GLY A 54 -32.27 -12.16 -6.76
CA GLY A 54 -33.32 -11.91 -5.76
C GLY A 54 -33.93 -13.17 -5.12
N LEU A 55 -33.72 -14.36 -5.70
CA LEU A 55 -34.28 -15.63 -5.23
C LEU A 55 -33.38 -16.34 -4.21
N ILE A 56 -32.07 -16.10 -4.26
CA ILE A 56 -31.11 -16.72 -3.35
C ILE A 56 -30.96 -15.83 -2.11
N GLN A 57 -31.38 -16.33 -0.95
CA GLN A 57 -31.16 -15.67 0.33
C GLN A 57 -29.69 -15.80 0.71
N ILE A 58 -28.95 -14.69 0.63
CA ILE A 58 -27.55 -14.62 1.07
C ILE A 58 -27.56 -14.50 2.60
N GLU A 59 -27.61 -15.62 3.30
CA GLU A 59 -27.40 -15.68 4.75
C GLU A 59 -25.90 -15.69 5.06
N ASN A 60 -25.22 -14.59 4.75
CA ASN A 60 -23.82 -14.42 5.13
C ASN A 60 -23.78 -13.77 6.53
N PRO A 61 -23.38 -14.51 7.59
CA PRO A 61 -23.30 -13.97 8.95
C PRO A 61 -22.27 -12.83 9.09
N ASN A 62 -21.35 -12.68 8.12
CA ASN A 62 -20.39 -11.59 8.03
C ASN A 62 -20.80 -10.49 7.05
N LEU A 63 -22.04 -10.49 6.53
CA LEU A 63 -22.60 -9.37 5.76
C LEU A 63 -22.95 -8.21 6.71
N ALA A 64 -21.97 -7.77 7.48
CA ALA A 64 -22.08 -6.57 8.28
C ALA A 64 -22.16 -5.39 7.32
N LYS A 65 -23.30 -4.70 7.30
CA LYS A 65 -23.41 -3.41 6.61
C LYS A 65 -22.40 -2.46 7.24
N PRO A 66 -21.64 -1.71 6.44
CA PRO A 66 -20.73 -0.70 6.96
C PRO A 66 -21.55 0.31 7.78
N LYS A 67 -21.16 0.53 9.03
CA LYS A 67 -21.76 1.56 9.88
C LYS A 67 -20.98 2.85 9.62
N THR A 68 -21.65 3.85 9.06
CA THR A 68 -21.09 5.21 8.94
C THR A 68 -20.98 5.81 10.34
N LEU A 69 -19.79 5.67 10.95
CA LEU A 69 -19.51 6.26 12.26
C LEU A 69 -19.21 7.75 12.08
N LYS A 70 -19.82 8.57 12.94
CA LYS A 70 -19.58 10.01 12.94
C LYS A 70 -18.19 10.28 13.51
N ALA A 71 -17.49 11.28 12.95
CA ALA A 71 -16.14 11.65 13.35
C ALA A 71 -15.97 11.97 14.86
N ARG A 72 -17.07 12.25 15.57
CA ARG A 72 -17.08 12.52 17.02
C ARG A 72 -16.95 11.27 17.89
N ASP A 73 -17.30 10.09 17.35
CA ASP A 73 -17.32 8.82 18.09
C ASP A 73 -16.07 7.97 17.79
N VAL A 74 -15.07 8.56 17.12
CA VAL A 74 -13.79 7.90 16.82
C VAL A 74 -12.86 8.05 18.02
N ASP A 75 -12.63 6.94 18.75
CA ASP A 75 -11.65 6.87 19.83
C ASP A 75 -10.22 7.07 19.28
N ILE A 76 -9.69 8.29 19.39
CA ILE A 76 -8.31 8.65 18.98
C ILE A 76 -7.25 7.97 19.88
N GLU A 77 -7.65 7.53 21.08
CA GLU A 77 -6.75 6.87 22.05
C GLU A 77 -6.46 5.40 21.72
N LYS A 78 -7.27 4.77 20.87
CA LYS A 78 -6.93 3.46 20.31
C LYS A 78 -5.92 3.70 19.20
N THR A 79 -4.63 3.71 19.55
CA THR A 79 -3.55 3.64 18.57
C THR A 79 -3.84 2.43 17.69
N THR A 80 -4.28 2.68 16.46
CA THR A 80 -4.36 1.66 15.44
C THR A 80 -3.02 0.95 15.45
N GLU A 81 -3.04 -0.37 15.65
CA GLU A 81 -1.81 -1.14 15.74
C GLU A 81 -1.05 -0.93 14.43
N LEU A 82 -0.05 -0.04 14.47
CA LEU A 82 0.69 0.43 13.29
C LEU A 82 1.03 -0.79 12.44
N SER A 83 0.70 -0.71 11.15
CA SER A 83 0.95 -1.80 10.21
C SER A 83 2.44 -2.17 10.27
N ARG A 84 2.79 -3.45 10.03
CA ARG A 84 4.19 -3.90 10.07
C ARG A 84 5.13 -2.97 9.29
N ARG A 85 4.64 -2.46 8.15
CA ARG A 85 5.34 -1.49 7.31
C ARG A 85 5.58 -0.15 7.98
N GLU A 86 4.55 0.40 8.63
CA GLU A 86 4.63 1.69 9.31
C GLU A 86 5.57 1.64 10.52
N ARG A 87 5.60 0.51 11.24
CA ARG A 87 6.54 0.30 12.36
C ARG A 87 7.99 0.33 11.88
N GLU A 88 8.29 -0.38 10.80
CA GLU A 88 9.64 -0.42 10.22
C GLU A 88 10.07 0.95 9.66
N GLU A 89 9.15 1.70 9.04
CA GLU A 89 9.44 3.05 8.54
C GLU A 89 9.71 4.05 9.66
N ILE A 90 8.92 4.01 10.74
CA ILE A 90 9.14 4.86 11.92
C ILE A 90 10.45 4.50 12.61
N GLU A 91 10.78 3.22 12.73
CA GLU A 91 12.05 2.79 13.31
C GLU A 91 13.24 3.24 12.46
N LYS A 92 13.14 3.15 11.13
CA LYS A 92 14.15 3.64 10.19
C LYS A 92 14.35 5.15 10.30
N GLN A 93 13.26 5.92 10.41
CA GLN A 93 13.32 7.37 10.61
C GLN A 93 13.98 7.72 11.95
N LYS A 94 13.56 7.09 13.05
CA LYS A 94 14.14 7.30 14.39
C LYS A 94 15.63 6.92 14.43
N ALA A 95 16.02 5.85 13.75
CA ALA A 95 17.42 5.43 13.67
C ALA A 95 18.27 6.47 12.92
N HIS A 96 17.75 6.99 11.81
CA HIS A 96 18.40 8.05 11.04
C HIS A 96 18.55 9.34 11.86
N GLU A 97 17.47 9.80 12.51
CA GLU A 97 17.51 10.97 13.39
C GLU A 97 18.51 10.80 14.55
N ARG A 98 18.52 9.62 15.18
CA ARG A 98 19.49 9.31 16.24
C ARG A 98 20.92 9.38 15.72
N TYR A 99 21.18 8.84 14.53
CA TYR A 99 22.51 8.88 13.92
C TYR A 99 22.94 10.33 13.67
N MET A 100 22.09 11.15 13.04
CA MET A 100 22.35 12.57 12.80
C MET A 100 22.63 13.32 14.11
N ARG A 101 21.80 13.09 15.13
CA ARG A 101 21.97 13.70 16.46
C ARG A 101 23.28 13.30 17.13
N LEU A 102 23.73 12.05 16.99
CA LEU A 102 25.01 11.59 17.52
C LEU A 102 26.19 12.20 16.76
N GLN A 103 26.04 12.43 15.45
CA GLN A 103 27.05 13.06 14.62
C GLN A 103 27.22 14.54 14.98
N GLU A 104 26.12 15.29 15.13
CA GLU A 104 26.13 16.67 15.61
C GLU A 104 26.75 16.79 17.01
N GLN A 105 26.50 15.82 17.89
CA GLN A 105 27.10 15.76 19.23
C GLN A 105 28.59 15.41 19.22
N GLY A 106 29.21 15.16 18.06
CA GLY A 106 30.60 14.74 18.00
C GLY A 106 30.82 13.35 18.61
N LYS A 107 29.78 12.52 18.73
CA LYS A 107 29.89 11.19 19.35
C LYS A 107 30.22 10.09 18.34
N THR A 108 30.01 10.32 17.05
CA THR A 108 30.45 9.41 15.99
C THR A 108 31.96 9.52 15.80
N GLU A 109 32.62 8.42 15.44
CA GLU A 109 34.08 8.41 15.24
C GLU A 109 34.54 9.40 14.16
N GLN A 110 33.71 9.61 13.13
CA GLN A 110 33.94 10.60 12.09
C GLN A 110 33.90 12.02 12.67
N ALA A 111 32.83 12.37 13.39
CA ALA A 111 32.72 13.70 13.99
C ALA A 111 33.79 13.95 15.06
N ARG A 112 34.22 12.93 15.82
CA ARG A 112 35.36 13.05 16.75
C ARG A 112 36.67 13.35 16.03
N LYS A 113 36.93 12.67 14.91
CA LYS A 113 38.12 12.89 14.09
C LYS A 113 38.11 14.28 13.46
N ASP A 114 36.95 14.75 13.02
CA ASP A 114 36.81 16.07 12.41
C ASP A 114 36.96 17.20 13.45
N LEU A 115 36.42 17.01 14.67
CA LEU A 115 36.65 17.91 15.79
C LEU A 115 38.12 17.96 16.23
N GLY A 116 38.85 16.84 16.20
CA GLY A 116 40.27 16.81 16.54
C GLY A 116 41.21 17.36 15.46
N LYS A 117 40.68 17.70 14.27
CA LYS A 117 41.43 18.33 13.16
C LYS A 117 41.28 19.85 13.10
N LEU A 118 40.35 20.42 13.86
CA LEU A 118 40.14 21.86 14.04
C LEU A 118 40.99 22.36 15.21
#